data_AF-A0AAJ1L2S4-F1
#
_entry.id   AF-A0AAJ1L2S4-F1
#
_cell.length_a   1.000
_cell.length_b   1.000
_cell.length_c   1.000
_cell.angle_alpha   90.00
_cell.angle_beta   90.00
_cell.angle_gamma   90.00
#
_symmetry.space_group_name_H-M   'P 1'
#
loop_
_entity.id
_entity.type
_entity.pdbx_description
1 polymer ?
#
loop_
_entity_poly.entity_id
_entity_poly.type
_entity_poly.pdbx_seq_one_letter_code
_entity_poly.pdbx_strand_id
1 'polypeptide(L)'
;MQLQTEVKKQPSKRKFKMPDAYVLLFFIALLCAIATYFVPAGEFKRVTNGTVTTTIPGSYHSVPQSPVGFVSFFTAIEKGMTLAAPIIFLILFTGGAIAILEKTGALDGLIYHVINKFRNQQLLFICIVAALFSLLGTTGIIVNSVIGFIPIGIIVARTLKWDAIVGVAIIYLGTYAGFNATILSPSPLGISQKIAELPMFSGIGLRTAIYISFLIATILYINWYIKR
;
A
#
# COMPACT_ATOMS: atom_id res chain seq x y z
N MET A 1 5.94 -58.22 -23.85
CA MET A 1 7.09 -57.36 -24.22
C MET A 1 6.80 -55.96 -23.70
N GLN A 2 7.33 -55.62 -22.54
CA GLN A 2 7.13 -54.33 -21.86
C GLN A 2 8.07 -53.30 -22.47
N LEU A 3 7.55 -52.29 -23.16
CA LEU A 3 8.33 -51.11 -23.53
C LEU A 3 8.25 -50.12 -22.36
N GLN A 4 9.23 -50.21 -21.45
CA GLN A 4 9.51 -49.14 -20.50
C GLN A 4 10.09 -47.97 -21.29
N THR A 5 9.29 -46.93 -21.50
CA THR A 5 9.79 -45.63 -21.96
C THR A 5 10.53 -44.97 -20.80
N GLU A 6 11.86 -44.95 -20.88
CA GLU A 6 12.69 -44.12 -20.01
C GLU A 6 12.29 -42.65 -20.14
N VAL A 7 11.63 -42.11 -19.11
CA VAL A 7 11.40 -40.67 -18.97
C VAL A 7 12.73 -40.02 -18.61
N LYS A 8 13.42 -39.51 -19.63
CA LYS A 8 14.67 -38.74 -19.50
C LYS A 8 14.40 -37.49 -18.66
N LYS A 9 14.80 -37.51 -17.38
CA LYS A 9 14.70 -36.38 -16.44
C LYS A 9 15.58 -35.24 -16.96
N GLN A 10 14.96 -34.22 -17.55
CA GLN A 10 15.68 -33.01 -17.92
C GLN A 10 16.21 -32.30 -16.65
N PRO A 11 17.44 -31.77 -16.66
CA PRO A 11 17.97 -31.03 -15.53
C PRO A 11 17.13 -29.76 -15.33
N SER A 12 16.43 -29.71 -14.19
CA SER A 12 15.71 -28.54 -13.73
C SER A 12 16.66 -27.34 -13.69
N LYS A 13 16.53 -26.42 -14.64
CA LYS A 13 17.16 -25.09 -14.56
C LYS A 13 16.72 -24.49 -13.23
N ARG A 14 17.65 -24.25 -12.31
CA ARG A 14 17.40 -23.56 -11.03
C ARG A 14 16.68 -22.25 -11.36
N LYS A 15 15.35 -22.25 -11.22
CA LYS A 15 14.56 -21.02 -11.30
C LYS A 15 15.06 -20.14 -10.17
N PHE A 16 15.65 -19.00 -10.50
CA PHE A 16 16.01 -17.97 -9.54
C PHE A 16 14.72 -17.62 -8.79
N LYS A 17 14.56 -18.16 -7.57
CA LYS A 17 13.47 -17.78 -6.70
C LYS A 17 13.82 -16.40 -6.21
N MET A 18 12.96 -15.42 -6.49
CA MET A 18 13.14 -14.08 -5.94
C MET A 18 13.30 -14.22 -4.42
N PRO A 19 14.34 -13.59 -3.83
CA PRO A 19 14.51 -13.58 -2.40
C PRO A 19 13.23 -13.07 -1.73
N ASP A 20 12.94 -13.61 -0.55
CA ASP A 20 11.84 -13.11 0.26
C ASP A 20 11.99 -11.59 0.53
N ALA A 21 10.87 -10.88 0.67
CA ALA A 21 10.88 -9.44 0.89
C ALA A 21 11.74 -9.04 2.11
N TYR A 22 11.75 -9.83 3.18
CA TYR A 22 12.60 -9.56 4.35
C TYR A 22 14.08 -9.71 4.04
N VAL A 23 14.45 -10.69 3.21
CA VAL A 23 15.83 -10.88 2.75
C VAL A 23 16.27 -9.70 1.89
N LEU A 24 15.42 -9.25 0.98
CA LEU A 24 15.68 -8.08 0.15
C LEU A 24 15.88 -6.82 1.00
N LEU A 25 14.98 -6.56 1.97
CA LEU A 25 15.08 -5.41 2.86
C LEU A 25 16.37 -5.43 3.71
N PHE A 26 16.78 -6.61 4.19
CA PHE A 26 18.03 -6.76 4.92
C PHE A 26 19.25 -6.37 4.08
N PHE A 27 19.33 -6.83 2.83
CA PHE A 27 20.43 -6.47 1.94
C PHE A 27 20.43 -4.99 1.56
N ILE A 28 19.25 -4.39 1.35
CA ILE A 28 19.14 -2.94 1.11
C ILE A 28 19.66 -2.16 2.33
N ALA A 29 19.25 -2.54 3.55
CA ALA A 29 19.73 -1.92 4.77
C ALA A 29 21.25 -2.06 4.91
N LEU A 30 21.80 -3.24 4.63
CA LEU A 30 23.24 -3.50 4.67
C LEU A 30 24.01 -2.62 3.68
N LEU A 31 23.51 -2.50 2.44
CA LEU A 31 24.09 -1.61 1.43
C LEU A 31 24.06 -0.15 1.88
N CYS A 32 22.95 0.32 2.45
CA CYS A 32 22.85 1.66 3.00
C CYS A 32 23.86 1.89 4.14
N ALA A 33 24.03 0.91 5.04
CA ALA A 33 25.00 0.99 6.12
C ALA A 33 26.45 1.10 5.59
N ILE A 34 26.82 0.26 4.62
CA ILE A 34 28.14 0.33 3.97
C ILE A 34 28.32 1.67 3.25
N ALA A 35 27.29 2.17 2.57
CA ALA A 35 27.34 3.47 1.89
C ALA A 35 27.65 4.63 2.85
N THR A 36 27.29 4.54 4.14
CA THR A 36 27.60 5.59 5.12
C THR A 36 29.10 5.81 5.36
N TYR A 37 29.96 4.85 5.00
CA TYR A 37 31.41 4.99 5.08
C TYR A 37 31.98 5.81 3.92
N PHE A 38 31.38 5.71 2.74
CA PHE A 38 31.88 6.31 1.51
C PHE A 38 31.19 7.63 1.16
N VAL A 39 29.92 7.79 1.55
CA VAL A 39 29.13 8.99 1.24
C VAL A 39 29.41 10.06 2.30
N PRO A 40 29.92 11.24 1.91
CA PRO A 40 30.22 12.31 2.86
C PRO A 40 28.93 12.83 3.52
N ALA A 41 28.98 13.01 4.83
CA ALA A 41 27.87 13.56 5.59
C ALA A 41 27.77 15.08 5.37
N GLY A 42 26.56 15.57 5.09
CA GLY A 42 26.32 17.00 4.94
C GLY A 42 24.88 17.35 5.28
N GLU A 43 24.67 18.60 5.69
CA GLU A 43 23.36 19.12 6.06
C GLU A 43 23.13 20.49 5.42
N PHE A 44 21.86 20.78 5.11
CA PHE A 44 21.42 22.11 4.72
C PHE A 44 20.90 22.85 5.94
N LYS A 45 21.24 24.14 6.08
CA LYS A 45 20.58 24.97 7.08
C LYS A 45 19.10 25.06 6.74
N ARG A 46 18.26 24.90 7.76
CA ARG A 46 16.81 24.95 7.64
C ARG A 46 16.28 26.19 8.36
N VAL A 47 15.31 26.86 7.75
CA VAL A 47 14.55 27.95 8.37
C VAL A 47 13.10 27.52 8.46
N THR A 48 12.48 27.75 9.62
CA THR A 48 11.06 27.47 9.82
C THR A 48 10.28 28.74 9.59
N ASN A 49 9.54 28.80 8.48
CA ASN A 49 8.55 29.84 8.20
C ASN A 49 7.16 29.29 8.57
N GLY A 50 6.70 29.61 9.78
CA GLY A 50 5.41 29.13 10.30
C GLY A 50 5.39 27.60 10.46
N THR A 51 4.58 26.90 9.65
CA THR A 51 4.46 25.43 9.67
C THR A 51 5.35 24.71 8.66
N VAL A 52 6.17 25.43 7.88
CA VAL A 52 7.00 24.86 6.81
C VAL A 52 8.48 25.08 7.15
N THR A 53 9.22 23.97 7.21
CA THR A 53 10.68 24.00 7.35
C THR A 53 11.30 23.87 5.97
N THR A 54 11.90 24.95 5.47
CA THR A 54 12.56 24.98 4.15
C THR A 54 14.08 24.99 4.30
N THR A 55 14.78 24.39 3.35
CA THR A 55 16.25 24.42 3.28
C THR A 55 16.72 25.69 2.60
N ILE A 56 17.69 26.40 3.17
CA ILE A 56 18.28 27.59 2.56
C ILE A 56 19.15 27.16 1.36
N PRO A 57 18.88 27.65 0.14
CA PRO A 57 19.72 27.36 -1.02
C PRO A 57 21.19 27.76 -0.78
N GLY A 58 22.13 26.92 -1.21
CA GLY A 58 23.57 27.18 -1.05
C GLY A 58 24.11 27.03 0.38
N SER A 59 23.29 26.67 1.36
CA SER A 59 23.72 26.49 2.77
C SER A 59 24.28 25.12 3.12
N TYR A 60 24.58 24.31 2.09
CA TYR A 60 25.19 22.99 2.28
C TYR A 60 26.52 23.14 2.99
N HIS A 61 26.70 22.39 4.06
CA HIS A 61 27.98 22.28 4.74
C HIS A 61 28.21 20.82 5.15
N SER A 62 29.46 20.39 5.10
CA SER A 62 29.85 19.07 5.57
C SER A 62 29.76 19.02 7.09
N VAL A 63 29.26 17.91 7.60
CA VAL A 63 29.19 17.62 9.04
C VAL A 63 30.11 16.44 9.37
N PRO A 64 30.51 16.25 10.64
CA PRO A 64 31.33 15.11 11.03
C PRO A 64 30.67 13.80 10.58
N GLN A 65 31.45 12.92 9.93
CA GLN A 65 30.96 11.60 9.55
C GLN A 65 30.57 10.79 10.78
N SER A 66 29.38 10.18 10.72
CA SER A 66 28.87 9.24 11.73
C SER A 66 28.44 7.96 11.02
N PRO A 67 29.40 7.13 10.56
CA PRO A 67 29.08 5.90 9.85
C PRO A 67 28.32 4.94 10.77
N VAL A 68 27.43 4.15 10.18
CA VAL A 68 26.65 3.16 10.92
C VAL A 68 27.59 2.04 11.37
N GLY A 69 27.84 1.96 12.68
CA GLY A 69 28.57 0.87 13.31
C GLY A 69 27.76 -0.43 13.34
N PHE A 70 28.44 -1.54 13.62
CA PHE A 70 27.85 -2.88 13.64
C PHE A 70 26.65 -3.01 14.58
N VAL A 71 26.79 -2.56 15.85
CA VAL A 71 25.69 -2.62 16.82
C VAL A 71 24.55 -1.68 16.40
N SER A 72 24.88 -0.46 15.94
CA SER A 72 23.87 0.50 15.50
C SER A 72 23.06 0.00 14.31
N PHE A 73 23.65 -0.81 13.42
CA PHE A 73 22.94 -1.45 12.31
C PHE A 73 21.80 -2.35 12.81
N PHE A 74 22.07 -3.22 13.79
CA PHE A 74 21.02 -4.09 14.34
C PHE A 74 19.98 -3.30 15.15
N THR A 75 20.39 -2.27 15.91
CA THR A 75 19.44 -1.40 16.62
C THR A 75 18.59 -0.54 15.67
N ALA A 76 19.05 -0.29 14.44
CA ALA A 76 18.27 0.43 13.44
C ALA A 76 17.03 -0.37 13.02
N ILE A 77 17.10 -1.71 13.03
CA ILE A 77 15.95 -2.59 12.77
C ILE A 77 14.90 -2.40 13.86
N GLU A 78 15.32 -2.44 15.12
CA GLU A 78 14.44 -2.17 16.27
C GLU A 78 13.79 -0.79 16.17
N LYS A 79 14.59 0.27 15.93
CA LYS A 79 14.08 1.63 15.73
C LYS A 79 13.10 1.74 14.56
N GLY A 80 13.35 1.02 13.47
CA GLY A 80 12.41 0.94 12.35
C GLY A 80 11.08 0.31 12.76
N MET A 81 11.12 -0.77 13.55
CA MET A 81 9.92 -1.43 14.07
C MET A 81 9.14 -0.53 15.05
N THR A 82 9.82 0.22 15.92
CA THR A 82 9.13 1.14 16.84
C THR A 82 8.46 2.29 16.09
N LEU A 83 9.10 2.83 15.05
CA LEU A 83 8.48 3.81 14.15
C LEU A 83 7.27 3.23 13.38
N ALA A 84 7.32 1.94 13.03
CA ALA A 84 6.24 1.24 12.35
C ALA A 84 5.15 0.68 13.28
N ALA A 85 5.33 0.76 14.61
CA ALA A 85 4.44 0.14 15.60
C ALA A 85 2.96 0.50 15.40
N PRO A 86 2.56 1.75 15.08
CA PRO A 86 1.15 2.08 14.85
C PRO A 86 0.50 1.26 13.72
N ILE A 87 1.24 0.98 12.65
CA ILE A 87 0.76 0.18 11.51
C ILE A 87 0.63 -1.30 11.92
N ILE A 88 1.62 -1.81 12.67
CA ILE A 88 1.62 -3.19 13.16
C ILE A 88 0.40 -3.44 14.06
N PHE A 89 0.18 -2.58 15.06
CA PHE A 89 -0.97 -2.70 15.95
C PHE A 89 -2.30 -2.52 15.23
N LEU A 90 -2.39 -1.59 14.27
CA LEU A 90 -3.60 -1.40 13.49
C LEU A 90 -3.96 -2.66 12.69
N ILE A 91 -3.01 -3.27 11.98
CA ILE A 91 -3.25 -4.53 11.24
C ILE A 91 -3.64 -5.65 12.19
N LEU A 92 -2.96 -5.77 13.35
CA LEU A 92 -3.28 -6.77 14.37
C LEU A 92 -4.71 -6.61 14.90
N PHE A 93 -5.11 -5.40 15.28
CA PHE A 93 -6.46 -5.13 15.79
C PHE A 93 -7.53 -5.26 14.72
N THR A 94 -7.28 -4.81 13.49
CA THR A 94 -8.22 -5.01 12.37
C THR A 94 -8.40 -6.49 12.07
N GLY A 95 -7.32 -7.26 12.00
CA GLY A 95 -7.38 -8.72 11.82
C GLY A 95 -8.12 -9.41 12.97
N GLY A 96 -7.87 -9.01 14.22
CA GLY A 96 -8.57 -9.51 15.40
C GLY A 96 -10.07 -9.19 15.38
N ALA A 97 -10.44 -7.95 15.02
CA ALA A 97 -11.84 -7.56 14.89
C ALA A 97 -12.56 -8.36 13.79
N ILE A 98 -11.91 -8.59 12.65
CA ILE A 98 -12.45 -9.44 11.57
C ILE A 98 -12.65 -10.88 12.07
N ALA A 99 -11.67 -11.45 12.79
CA ALA A 99 -11.80 -12.79 13.35
C ALA A 99 -12.96 -12.92 14.35
N ILE A 100 -13.23 -11.87 15.13
CA ILE A 100 -14.41 -11.81 16.02
C ILE A 100 -15.70 -11.76 15.18
N LEU A 101 -15.76 -10.90 14.15
CA LEU A 101 -16.93 -10.78 13.27
C LEU A 101 -17.22 -12.07 12.48
N GLU A 102 -16.19 -12.83 12.15
CA GLU A 102 -16.31 -14.17 11.55
C GLU A 102 -16.92 -15.15 12.55
N LYS A 103 -16.38 -15.19 13.78
CA LYS A 103 -16.91 -16.08 14.83
C LYS A 103 -18.34 -15.75 15.26
N THR A 104 -18.78 -14.50 15.17
CA THR A 104 -20.17 -14.11 15.49
C THR A 104 -21.16 -14.40 14.37
N GLY A 105 -20.69 -14.81 13.17
CA GLY A 105 -21.54 -14.96 11.99
C GLY A 105 -22.04 -13.62 11.41
N ALA A 106 -21.56 -12.48 11.93
CA ALA A 106 -21.92 -11.17 11.42
C ALA A 106 -21.42 -10.98 9.97
N LEU A 107 -20.26 -11.55 9.64
CA LEU A 107 -19.77 -11.59 8.26
C LEU A 107 -20.71 -12.38 7.36
N ASP A 108 -21.21 -13.53 7.79
CA ASP A 108 -22.17 -14.32 7.02
C ASP A 108 -23.47 -13.55 6.75
N GLY A 109 -23.94 -12.78 7.73
CA GLY A 109 -25.10 -11.89 7.58
C GLY A 109 -24.85 -10.74 6.58
N LEU A 110 -23.70 -10.07 6.68
CA LEU A 110 -23.26 -9.04 5.72
C LEU A 110 -23.22 -9.62 4.30
N ILE A 111 -22.60 -10.80 4.17
CA ILE A 111 -22.44 -11.51 2.91
C ILE A 111 -23.79 -11.88 2.33
N TYR A 112 -24.71 -12.44 3.11
CA TYR A 112 -26.06 -12.80 2.65
C TYR A 112 -26.82 -11.58 2.12
N HIS A 113 -26.71 -10.44 2.82
CA HIS A 113 -27.30 -9.17 2.38
C HIS A 113 -26.67 -8.67 1.07
N VAL A 114 -25.34 -8.75 0.95
CA VAL A 114 -24.62 -8.35 -0.27
C VAL A 114 -24.99 -9.25 -1.45
N ILE A 115 -25.06 -10.57 -1.28
CA ILE A 115 -25.48 -11.49 -2.35
C ILE A 115 -26.90 -11.13 -2.79
N ASN A 116 -27.86 -11.06 -1.87
CA ASN A 116 -29.26 -10.83 -2.26
C ASN A 116 -29.45 -9.51 -3.01
N LYS A 117 -28.69 -8.48 -2.64
CA LYS A 117 -28.77 -7.17 -3.28
C LYS A 117 -28.00 -7.08 -4.60
N PHE A 118 -26.84 -7.75 -4.70
CA PHE A 118 -25.89 -7.54 -5.79
C PHE A 118 -25.61 -8.75 -6.68
N ARG A 119 -26.25 -9.92 -6.45
CA ARG A 119 -26.07 -11.13 -7.26
C ARG A 119 -26.24 -10.88 -8.76
N ASN A 120 -27.20 -10.03 -9.13
CA ASN A 120 -27.46 -9.64 -10.53
C ASN A 120 -26.86 -8.29 -10.92
N GLN A 121 -26.25 -7.55 -9.98
CA GLN A 121 -25.69 -6.21 -10.20
C GLN A 121 -24.22 -6.14 -9.77
N GLN A 122 -23.44 -7.09 -10.31
CA GLN A 122 -22.01 -7.25 -10.06
C GLN A 122 -21.20 -5.95 -10.25
N LEU A 123 -21.48 -5.21 -11.35
CA LEU A 123 -20.82 -3.93 -11.61
C LEU A 123 -21.14 -2.88 -10.54
N LEU A 124 -22.38 -2.83 -10.06
CA LEU A 124 -22.78 -1.87 -9.03
C LEU A 124 -22.04 -2.14 -7.71
N PHE A 125 -21.83 -3.41 -7.37
CA PHE A 125 -21.03 -3.78 -6.19
C PHE A 125 -19.59 -3.26 -6.31
N ILE A 126 -18.93 -3.51 -7.44
CA ILE A 126 -17.56 -3.01 -7.69
C ILE A 126 -17.53 -1.49 -7.57
N CYS A 127 -18.47 -0.78 -8.21
CA CYS A 127 -18.54 0.67 -8.16
C CYS A 127 -18.64 1.20 -6.72
N ILE A 128 -19.56 0.65 -5.92
CA ILE A 128 -19.81 1.12 -4.54
C ILE A 128 -18.58 0.86 -3.66
N VAL A 129 -18.06 -0.35 -3.67
CA VAL A 129 -16.96 -0.73 -2.79
C VAL A 129 -15.65 -0.05 -3.21
N ALA A 130 -15.34 -0.03 -4.51
CA ALA A 130 -14.16 0.67 -5.01
C ALA A 130 -14.25 2.18 -4.74
N ALA A 131 -15.42 2.81 -4.92
CA ALA A 131 -15.61 4.22 -4.61
C ALA A 131 -15.46 4.52 -3.11
N LEU A 132 -15.98 3.67 -2.23
CA LEU A 132 -15.82 3.78 -0.78
C LEU A 132 -14.34 3.73 -0.39
N PHE A 133 -13.63 2.69 -0.81
CA PHE A 133 -12.21 2.51 -0.49
C PHE A 133 -11.33 3.57 -1.15
N SER A 134 -11.69 4.04 -2.35
CA SER A 134 -11.04 5.15 -3.03
C SER A 134 -11.21 6.46 -2.28
N LEU A 135 -12.43 6.80 -1.84
CA LEU A 135 -12.69 7.99 -1.03
C LEU A 135 -11.88 7.97 0.25
N LEU A 136 -11.87 6.84 0.97
CA LEU A 136 -11.02 6.66 2.15
C LEU A 136 -9.53 6.79 1.80
N GLY A 137 -9.11 6.26 0.64
CA GLY A 137 -7.76 6.43 0.10
C GLY A 137 -7.38 7.89 -0.14
N THR A 138 -8.31 8.73 -0.60
CA THR A 138 -8.06 10.17 -0.80
C THR A 138 -7.70 10.90 0.49
N THR A 139 -8.13 10.41 1.66
CA THR A 139 -7.77 11.00 2.96
C THR A 139 -6.32 10.71 3.35
N GLY A 140 -5.73 9.63 2.80
CA GLY A 140 -4.41 9.13 3.17
C GLY A 140 -4.38 8.33 4.48
N ILE A 141 -5.50 8.23 5.21
CA ILE A 141 -5.54 7.61 6.54
C ILE A 141 -5.36 6.09 6.44
N ILE A 142 -6.07 5.45 5.51
CA ILE A 142 -6.14 3.98 5.44
C ILE A 142 -5.11 3.34 4.49
N VAL A 143 -4.24 4.12 3.87
CA VAL A 143 -3.41 3.64 2.73
C VAL A 143 -2.44 2.54 3.16
N ASN A 144 -1.79 2.72 4.31
CA ASN A 144 -0.87 1.71 4.86
C ASN A 144 -1.62 0.56 5.56
N SER A 145 -2.84 0.82 6.04
CA SER A 145 -3.63 -0.15 6.80
C SER A 145 -4.66 -0.90 5.95
N VAL A 146 -4.76 -0.59 4.66
CA VAL A 146 -5.71 -1.22 3.72
C VAL A 146 -5.54 -2.74 3.69
N ILE A 147 -4.32 -3.22 3.95
CA ILE A 147 -3.98 -4.65 4.01
C ILE A 147 -4.85 -5.39 5.03
N GLY A 148 -5.17 -4.74 6.16
CA GLY A 148 -6.07 -5.30 7.18
C GLY A 148 -7.49 -5.54 6.68
N PHE A 149 -7.93 -4.82 5.64
CA PHE A 149 -9.28 -4.95 5.06
C PHE A 149 -9.34 -5.99 3.93
N ILE A 150 -8.20 -6.43 3.39
CA ILE A 150 -8.14 -7.40 2.28
C ILE A 150 -8.92 -8.69 2.56
N PRO A 151 -8.85 -9.31 3.76
CA PRO A 151 -9.61 -10.54 4.05
C PRO A 151 -11.11 -10.38 3.80
N ILE A 152 -11.69 -9.22 4.13
CA ILE A 152 -13.12 -8.94 3.88
C ILE A 152 -13.42 -9.00 2.37
N GLY A 153 -12.57 -8.39 1.56
CA GLY A 153 -12.71 -8.40 0.11
C GLY A 153 -12.63 -9.82 -0.45
N ILE A 154 -11.67 -10.62 0.03
CA ILE A 154 -11.51 -12.03 -0.37
C ILE A 154 -12.76 -12.83 -0.04
N ILE A 155 -13.27 -12.71 1.19
CA ILE A 155 -14.48 -13.42 1.63
C ILE A 155 -15.67 -13.06 0.74
N VAL A 156 -15.92 -11.77 0.50
CA VAL A 156 -17.04 -11.33 -0.34
C VAL A 156 -16.89 -11.81 -1.78
N ALA A 157 -15.68 -11.74 -2.35
CA ALA A 157 -15.41 -12.22 -3.70
C ALA A 157 -15.67 -13.73 -3.84
N ARG A 158 -15.18 -14.54 -2.89
CA ARG A 158 -15.41 -15.99 -2.86
C ARG A 158 -16.90 -16.31 -2.79
N THR A 159 -17.66 -15.57 -2.00
CA THR A 159 -19.09 -15.79 -1.88
C THR A 159 -19.86 -15.40 -3.15
N LEU A 160 -19.44 -14.36 -3.87
CA LEU A 160 -19.98 -14.02 -5.19
C LEU A 160 -19.50 -14.97 -6.30
N LYS A 161 -18.76 -16.03 -5.95
CA LYS A 161 -18.14 -17.00 -6.87
C LYS A 161 -17.10 -16.39 -7.80
N TRP A 162 -16.45 -15.32 -7.36
CA TRP A 162 -15.28 -14.74 -8.01
C TRP A 162 -13.98 -15.29 -7.43
N ASP A 163 -12.89 -15.08 -8.17
CA ASP A 163 -11.55 -15.32 -7.66
C ASP A 163 -11.21 -14.38 -6.49
N ALA A 164 -10.43 -14.85 -5.52
CA ALA A 164 -9.95 -14.07 -4.38
C ALA A 164 -9.22 -12.79 -4.83
N ILE A 165 -8.52 -12.85 -5.97
CA ILE A 165 -7.81 -11.71 -6.57
C ILE A 165 -8.76 -10.54 -6.83
N VAL A 166 -10.03 -10.79 -7.18
CA VAL A 166 -11.04 -9.74 -7.38
C VAL A 166 -11.29 -8.98 -6.07
N GLY A 167 -11.42 -9.71 -4.96
CA GLY A 167 -11.59 -9.13 -3.63
C GLY A 167 -10.41 -8.28 -3.20
N VAL A 168 -9.19 -8.77 -3.44
CA VAL A 168 -7.95 -8.02 -3.23
C VAL A 168 -7.96 -6.77 -4.09
N ALA A 169 -8.29 -6.88 -5.38
CA ALA A 169 -8.25 -5.78 -6.33
C ALA A 169 -9.26 -4.67 -5.97
N ILE A 170 -10.51 -5.01 -5.63
CA ILE A 170 -11.53 -4.01 -5.28
C ILE A 170 -11.10 -3.16 -4.09
N ILE A 171 -10.55 -3.79 -3.05
CA ILE A 171 -10.10 -3.09 -1.84
C ILE A 171 -8.80 -2.35 -2.10
N TYR A 172 -7.77 -3.07 -2.57
CA TYR A 172 -6.42 -2.54 -2.70
C TYR A 172 -6.34 -1.52 -3.84
N LEU A 173 -6.72 -1.89 -5.07
CA LEU A 173 -6.68 -0.94 -6.19
C LEU A 173 -7.69 0.21 -5.99
N GLY A 174 -8.84 -0.06 -5.35
CA GLY A 174 -9.80 0.97 -4.96
C GLY A 174 -9.14 2.05 -4.10
N THR A 175 -8.50 1.67 -3.00
CA THR A 175 -7.79 2.62 -2.13
C THR A 175 -6.65 3.36 -2.84
N TYR A 176 -5.85 2.65 -3.64
CA TYR A 176 -4.71 3.28 -4.32
C TYR A 176 -5.14 4.18 -5.49
N ALA A 177 -6.28 3.93 -6.13
CA ALA A 177 -6.86 4.85 -7.12
C ALA A 177 -7.13 6.23 -6.49
N GLY A 178 -7.69 6.26 -5.28
CA GLY A 178 -7.94 7.49 -4.54
C GLY A 178 -6.70 8.13 -3.95
N PHE A 179 -5.74 7.33 -3.49
CA PHE A 179 -4.48 7.84 -2.95
C PHE A 179 -3.61 8.53 -4.01
N ASN A 180 -3.46 7.90 -5.18
CA ASN A 180 -2.64 8.43 -6.28
C ASN A 180 -3.15 9.77 -6.82
N ALA A 181 -4.47 9.98 -6.76
CA ALA A 181 -5.12 11.22 -7.16
C ALA A 181 -5.78 11.90 -5.95
N THR A 182 -5.07 11.98 -4.82
CA THR A 182 -5.62 12.51 -3.57
C THR A 182 -6.09 13.97 -3.70
N ILE A 183 -7.22 14.25 -3.06
CA ILE A 183 -7.84 15.58 -3.02
C ILE A 183 -7.91 16.13 -1.59
N LEU A 184 -8.04 15.25 -0.60
CA LEU A 184 -8.29 15.61 0.80
C LEU A 184 -7.11 15.32 1.74
N SER A 185 -6.03 14.69 1.28
CA SER A 185 -5.00 14.22 2.22
C SER A 185 -4.14 15.37 2.75
N PRO A 186 -4.08 15.59 4.07
CA PRO A 186 -3.26 16.67 4.64
C PRO A 186 -1.75 16.39 4.51
N SER A 187 -1.36 15.13 4.34
CA SER A 187 0.05 14.73 4.30
C SER A 187 0.66 14.91 2.90
N PRO A 188 0.52 13.98 1.92
CA PRO A 188 1.17 14.13 0.62
C PRO A 188 0.72 15.39 -0.13
N LEU A 189 -0.59 15.68 -0.15
CA LEU A 189 -1.09 16.85 -0.87
C LEU A 189 -0.80 18.15 -0.12
N GLY A 190 -1.18 18.22 1.16
CA GLY A 190 -1.00 19.42 1.97
C GLY A 190 0.47 19.83 2.10
N ILE A 191 1.38 18.88 2.31
CA ILE A 191 2.83 19.15 2.37
C ILE A 191 3.33 19.64 1.00
N SER A 192 2.95 18.98 -0.09
CA SER A 192 3.38 19.39 -1.44
C SER A 192 2.89 20.79 -1.80
N GLN A 193 1.65 21.16 -1.46
CA GLN A 193 1.12 22.51 -1.69
C GLN A 193 1.83 23.56 -0.87
N LYS A 194 2.16 23.26 0.40
CA LYS A 194 2.96 24.14 1.25
C LYS A 194 4.35 24.38 0.70
N ILE A 195 5.01 23.34 0.20
CA ILE A 195 6.34 23.45 -0.42
C ILE A 195 6.27 24.27 -1.71
N ALA A 196 5.20 24.11 -2.50
CA ALA A 196 4.97 24.86 -3.73
C ALA A 196 4.39 26.27 -3.51
N GLU A 197 4.23 26.71 -2.25
CA GLU A 197 3.63 28.01 -1.88
C GLU A 197 2.23 28.24 -2.47
N LEU A 198 1.47 27.15 -2.67
CA LEU A 198 0.10 27.20 -3.20
C LEU A 198 -0.94 27.19 -2.08
N PRO A 199 -2.07 27.90 -2.24
CA PRO A 199 -3.20 27.78 -1.34
C PRO A 199 -3.68 26.34 -1.21
N MET A 200 -4.11 25.97 -0.01
CA MET A 200 -4.75 24.67 0.23
C MET A 200 -5.96 24.50 -0.70
N PHE A 201 -6.11 23.30 -1.26
CA PHE A 201 -7.15 22.96 -2.24
C PHE A 201 -7.06 23.71 -3.58
N SER A 202 -5.99 24.47 -3.85
CA SER A 202 -5.74 25.00 -5.21
C SER A 202 -5.77 23.88 -6.27
N GLY A 203 -6.48 24.10 -7.38
CA GLY A 203 -6.63 23.12 -8.45
C GLY A 203 -7.56 21.94 -8.15
N ILE A 204 -8.45 22.06 -7.14
CA ILE A 204 -9.37 20.98 -6.73
C ILE A 204 -10.20 20.43 -7.89
N GLY A 205 -10.66 21.27 -8.83
CA GLY A 205 -11.45 20.83 -9.98
C GLY A 205 -10.69 19.84 -10.87
N LEU A 206 -9.46 20.20 -11.28
CA LEU A 206 -8.60 19.31 -12.08
C LEU A 206 -8.25 18.03 -11.32
N ARG A 207 -7.94 18.13 -10.01
CA ARG A 207 -7.61 16.96 -9.18
C ARG A 207 -8.80 16.01 -9.06
N THR A 208 -10.00 16.55 -8.87
CA THR A 208 -11.23 15.76 -8.85
C THR A 208 -11.47 15.07 -10.19
N ALA A 209 -11.22 15.74 -11.32
CA ALA A 209 -11.32 15.12 -12.63
C ALA A 209 -10.35 13.94 -12.79
N ILE A 210 -9.07 14.13 -12.43
CA ILE A 210 -8.04 13.08 -12.46
C ILE A 210 -8.44 11.92 -11.54
N TYR A 211 -8.88 12.22 -10.32
CA TYR A 211 -9.38 11.22 -9.36
C TYR A 211 -10.51 10.37 -9.94
N ILE A 212 -11.52 11.02 -10.53
CA ILE A 212 -12.64 10.32 -11.16
C ILE A 212 -12.12 9.43 -12.32
N SER A 213 -11.18 9.92 -13.12
CA SER A 213 -10.57 9.11 -14.20
C SER A 213 -9.86 7.86 -13.66
N PHE A 214 -9.06 7.99 -12.58
CA PHE A 214 -8.41 6.85 -11.93
C PHE A 214 -9.42 5.85 -11.36
N LEU A 215 -10.48 6.34 -10.71
CA LEU A 215 -11.54 5.50 -10.17
C LEU A 215 -12.26 4.72 -11.27
N ILE A 216 -12.66 5.40 -12.36
CA ILE A 216 -13.34 4.77 -13.50
C ILE A 216 -12.42 3.72 -14.14
N ALA A 217 -11.16 4.06 -14.41
CA ALA A 217 -10.19 3.12 -14.99
C ALA A 217 -10.04 1.87 -14.11
N THR A 218 -10.00 2.04 -12.78
CA THR A 218 -9.91 0.93 -11.82
C THR A 218 -11.16 0.04 -11.85
N ILE A 219 -12.35 0.64 -11.84
CA ILE A 219 -13.62 -0.10 -11.92
C ILE A 219 -13.72 -0.88 -13.22
N LEU A 220 -13.37 -0.25 -14.36
CA LEU A 220 -13.40 -0.88 -15.67
C LEU A 220 -12.41 -2.05 -15.76
N TYR A 221 -11.20 -1.88 -15.22
CA TYR A 221 -10.20 -2.94 -15.17
C TYR A 221 -10.66 -4.15 -14.37
N ILE A 222 -11.22 -3.93 -13.17
CA ILE A 222 -11.73 -5.02 -12.32
C ILE A 222 -12.91 -5.73 -13.00
N ASN A 223 -13.83 -4.97 -13.58
CA ASN A 223 -14.97 -5.53 -14.30
C ASN A 223 -14.54 -6.33 -15.53
N TRP A 224 -13.52 -5.86 -16.27
CA TRP A 224 -12.93 -6.61 -17.37
C TRP A 224 -12.29 -7.91 -16.89
N TYR A 225 -11.55 -7.88 -15.77
CA TYR A 225 -10.91 -9.06 -15.20
C TYR A 225 -11.94 -10.13 -14.77
N ILE A 226 -13.06 -9.73 -14.17
CA ILE A 226 -14.13 -10.65 -13.75
C ILE A 226 -14.80 -11.36 -14.95
N LYS A 227 -14.89 -10.66 -16.09
CA LYS A 227 -15.53 -11.19 -17.30
C LYS A 227 -14.63 -12.11 -18.13
N ARG A 228 -13.35 -12.17 -17.80
CA ARG A 228 -12.36 -13.02 -18.47
C ARG A 228 -12.32 -14.40 -17.82
#